data_AF-A0ABD0R4Y3-F1
#
_entry.id   AF-A0ABD0R4Y3-F1
#
_cell.length_a   1.000
_cell.length_b   1.000
_cell.length_c   1.000
_cell.angle_alpha   90.00
_cell.angle_beta   90.00
_cell.angle_gamma   90.00
#
_symmetry.space_group_name_H-M   'P 1'
#
loop_
_entity.id
_entity.type
_entity.pdbx_description
1 polymer ?
#
loop_
_entity_poly.entity_id
_entity_poly.type
_entity_poly.pdbx_seq_one_letter_code
_entity_poly.pdbx_strand_id
1 'polypeptide(L)' 'RACIDFAINARPLTRYMPQNQQSFQYRLWKFVVSPPFEYSIMIMIALNTVVLMMK' A
#
# COMPACT_ATOMS: atom_id res chain seq x y z
N ARG A 1 2.89 25.50 -18.07
CA ARG A 1 2.87 26.22 -16.76
C ARG A 1 2.43 25.32 -15.61
N ALA A 2 1.52 24.36 -15.81
CA ALA A 2 1.05 23.42 -14.79
C ALA A 2 2.15 22.58 -14.10
N CYS A 3 3.19 22.15 -14.83
CA CYS A 3 4.30 21.38 -14.23
C CYS A 3 5.15 22.21 -13.25
N ILE A 4 5.28 23.52 -13.49
CA ILE A 4 6.03 24.44 -12.62
C ILE A 4 5.26 24.68 -11.32
N ASP A 5 3.94 24.85 -11.42
CA ASP A 5 3.05 25.03 -10.26
C ASP A 5 2.99 23.78 -9.39
N PHE A 6 2.98 22.59 -10.00
CA PHE A 6 3.03 21.32 -9.29
C PHE A 6 4.36 21.13 -8.56
N ALA A 7 5.50 21.44 -9.18
CA ALA A 7 6.81 21.28 -8.55
C ALA A 7 6.99 22.22 -7.34
N ILE A 8 6.42 23.43 -7.38
CA ILE A 8 6.51 24.42 -6.29
C ILE A 8 5.57 24.08 -5.13
N ASN A 9 4.38 23.53 -5.42
CA ASN A 9 3.36 23.22 -4.40
C ASN A 9 3.38 21.76 -3.91
N ALA A 10 4.20 20.89 -4.51
CA ALA A 10 4.28 19.49 -4.14
C ALA A 10 4.69 19.36 -2.67
N ARG A 11 3.76 18.88 -1.84
CA ARG A 11 4.06 18.51 -0.46
C ARG A 11 4.61 17.09 -0.44
N PRO A 12 5.68 16.81 0.33
CA PRO A 12 6.20 15.46 0.45
C PRO A 12 5.09 14.55 0.97
N LEU A 13 4.86 13.44 0.27
CA LEU A 13 3.98 12.39 0.76
C LEU A 13 4.59 11.83 2.04
N THR A 14 3.91 12.00 3.17
CA THR A 14 4.33 11.47 4.47
C THR A 14 4.16 9.95 4.47
N ARG A 15 5.05 9.24 3.80
CA ARG A 15 5.21 7.80 3.98
C ARG A 15 6.14 7.56 5.16
N TYR A 16 5.69 6.73 6.10
CA TYR A 16 6.54 6.23 7.18
C TYR A 16 7.64 5.36 6.55
N MET A 17 8.87 5.89 6.48
CA MET A 17 10.04 5.17 5.97
C MET A 17 10.81 4.64 7.19
N PRO A 18 10.87 3.31 7.41
CA PRO A 18 11.59 2.76 8.55
C PRO A 18 13.08 3.10 8.42
N GLN A 19 13.65 3.76 9.44
CA GLN A 19 15.06 4.20 9.44
C GLN A 19 16.06 3.04 9.39
N ASN A 20 15.66 1.84 9.86
CA ASN A 20 16.51 0.66 9.94
C ASN A 20 16.18 -0.38 8.86
N GLN A 21 16.97 -0.40 7.79
CA GLN A 21 16.83 -1.36 6.68
C GLN A 21 17.17 -2.82 7.07
N GLN A 22 17.92 -3.02 8.16
CA GLN A 22 18.35 -4.33 8.65
C GLN A 22 17.36 -5.00 9.61
N SER A 23 16.30 -4.30 10.04
CA SER A 23 15.32 -4.88 10.95
C SER A 23 14.23 -5.66 10.20
N PHE A 24 13.72 -6.73 10.82
CA PHE A 24 12.55 -7.48 10.34
C PHE A 24 11.34 -6.57 10.04
N GLN A 25 11.21 -5.46 10.77
CA GLN A 25 10.20 -4.43 10.54
C GLN A 25 10.24 -3.83 9.13
N TYR A 26 11.43 -3.66 8.52
CA TYR A 26 11.55 -3.15 7.15
C TYR A 26 11.15 -4.20 6.10
N ARG A 27 11.47 -5.48 6.33
CA ARG A 27 11.02 -6.58 5.45
C ARG A 27 9.51 -6.75 5.51
N LEU A 28 8.92 -6.70 6.71
CA LEU A 28 7.48 -6.76 6.90
C LEU A 28 6.80 -5.52 6.30
N TRP A 29 7.33 -4.32 6.52
CA TRP A 29 6.81 -3.09 5.92
C TRP A 29 6.86 -3.14 4.39
N LYS A 30 7.98 -3.57 3.79
CA LYS A 30 8.06 -3.79 2.33
C LYS A 30 7.02 -4.80 1.86
N PHE A 31 6.83 -5.89 2.60
CA PHE A 31 5.90 -6.95 2.23
C PHE A 31 4.44 -6.48 2.29
N VAL A 32 4.06 -5.78 3.37
CA VAL A 32 2.71 -5.22 3.56
C VAL A 32 2.42 -4.10 2.56
N VAL A 33 3.42 -3.28 2.23
CA VAL A 33 3.25 -2.19 1.25
C VAL A 33 3.36 -2.67 -0.21
N SER A 34 3.60 -3.96 -0.44
CA SER A 34 3.71 -4.52 -1.78
C SER A 34 2.31 -4.64 -2.42
N PRO A 35 2.14 -4.21 -3.69
CA PRO A 35 0.89 -4.38 -4.44
C PRO A 35 0.23 -5.76 -4.35
N PRO A 36 0.95 -6.91 -4.40
CA PRO A 36 0.35 -8.23 -4.24
C PRO A 36 -0.44 -8.43 -2.94
N PHE A 37 -0.03 -7.78 -1.84
CA PHE A 37 -0.76 -7.89 -0.57
C PHE A 37 -2.13 -7.20 -0.64
N GLU A 38 -2.20 -6.01 -1.26
CA GLU A 38 -3.46 -5.30 -1.50
C GLU A 38 -4.42 -6.15 -2.36
N TYR A 39 -3.90 -6.78 -3.43
CA TYR A 39 -4.69 -7.70 -4.26
C TYR A 39 -5.17 -8.93 -3.47
N SER A 40 -4.34 -9.49 -2.58
CA SER A 40 -4.73 -10.65 -1.77
C SER A 40 -5.90 -10.33 -0.82
N ILE A 41 -5.92 -9.15 -0.20
CA ILE A 41 -7.01 -8.72 0.68
C ILE A 41 -8.30 -8.55 -0.13
N MET A 42 -8.22 -7.90 -1.29
CA MET A 42 -9.38 -7.71 -2.17
C MET A 42 -9.97 -9.05 -2.63
N ILE A 43 -9.11 -10.01 -3.00
CA ILE A 43 -9.53 -11.38 -3.35
C ILE A 43 -10.19 -12.06 -2.14
N MET A 44 -9.60 -11.97 -0.95
CA MET A 44 -10.15 -12.61 0.25
C MET A 44 -11.54 -12.05 0.62
N ILE A 45 -11.74 -10.73 0.49
CA ILE A 45 -13.05 -10.09 0.70
C ILE A 45 -14.04 -10.58 -0.37
N ALA A 46 -13.66 -10.56 -1.65
CA ALA A 46 -14.51 -10.99 -2.75
C ALA A 46 -14.90 -12.48 -2.65
N LEU A 47 -13.96 -13.33 -2.24
CA LEU A 47 -14.25 -14.75 -1.99
C LEU A 47 -15.25 -14.92 -0.84
N ASN A 48 -15.11 -14.15 0.24
CA ASN A 48 -16.06 -14.20 1.35
C ASN A 48 -17.47 -13.76 0.92
N THR A 49 -17.59 -12.68 0.13
CA THR A 49 -18.90 -12.26 -0.38
C THR A 49 -19.52 -13.29 -1.32
N VAL A 50 -18.74 -13.93 -2.19
CA VAL A 50 -19.23 -15.03 -3.05
C VAL A 50 -19.69 -16.22 -2.21
N VAL A 51 -18.90 -16.68 -1.24
CA VAL A 51 -19.27 -17.81 -0.38
C VAL A 51 -20.54 -17.50 0.42
N LEU A 52 -20.70 -16.28 0.91
CA LEU A 52 -21.91 -15.86 1.61
C LEU A 52 -23.15 -15.83 0.70
N MET A 53 -23.00 -15.43 -0.56
CA MET A 53 -24.08 -15.42 -1.56
C MET A 53 -24.42 -16.82 -2.09
N MET A 54 -23.46 -17.74 -2.02
CA MET A 54 -23.66 -19.15 -2.39
C MET A 54 -24.28 -19.99 -1.25
N LYS A 55 -24.47 -19.40 -0.07
CA LYS A 55 -25.15 -20.02 1.07
C LYS A 55 -26.61 -19.58 1.13
#